data_AF-A0A0C3DQ51-F1
#
_entry.id   AF-A0A0C3DQ51-F1
#
_cell.length_a   1.000
_cell.length_b   1.000
_cell.length_c   1.000
_cell.angle_alpha   90.00
_cell.angle_beta   90.00
_cell.angle_gamma   90.00
#
_symmetry.space_group_name_H-M   'P 1'
#
loop_
_entity.id
_entity.type
_entity.pdbx_description
1 polymer ?
#
loop_
_entity_poly.entity_id
_entity_poly.type
_entity_poly.pdbx_seq_one_letter_code
_entity_poly.pdbx_strand_id
1 'polypeptide(L)'
;IMYRKISCDVKIAAMNLYERNLLSLEQILDCVGFLESTFWRTLQLWRETGDVVNHPKGSPGCPRTLHFDDVNYLIRLINHHPTWFLNKLLSLLESNHFIATHFTTIHRELVCAGISLKKLRKIAKEWDK
;
A
#
# COMPACT_ATOMS: atom_id res chain seq x y z
N ILE A 1 19.49 -22.36 -0.13
CA ILE A 1 18.54 -22.47 -1.27
C ILE A 1 18.57 -21.13 -2.00
N MET A 2 19.14 -21.10 -3.21
CA MET A 2 19.23 -19.89 -4.02
C MET A 2 17.84 -19.61 -4.59
N TYR A 3 17.20 -18.52 -4.17
CA TYR A 3 15.89 -18.11 -4.70
C TYR A 3 16.06 -17.64 -6.14
N ARG A 4 15.76 -18.50 -7.12
CA ARG A 4 15.71 -18.13 -8.54
C ARG A 4 14.28 -17.73 -8.89
N LYS A 5 14.13 -16.54 -9.47
CA LYS A 5 12.84 -16.07 -9.99
C LYS A 5 12.44 -16.97 -11.16
N ILE A 6 11.34 -17.71 -10.99
CA ILE A 6 10.74 -18.54 -12.04
C ILE A 6 10.09 -17.63 -13.08
N SER A 7 10.38 -17.85 -14.36
CA SER A 7 9.78 -17.07 -15.45
C SER A 7 8.26 -17.29 -15.56
N CYS A 8 7.55 -16.29 -16.06
CA CYS A 8 6.11 -16.38 -16.35
C CYS A 8 5.82 -17.50 -17.35
N ASP A 9 6.58 -17.57 -18.45
CA ASP A 9 6.37 -18.55 -19.53
C ASP A 9 6.47 -19.99 -19.02
N VAL A 10 7.41 -20.21 -18.10
CA VAL A 10 7.66 -21.51 -17.46
C VAL A 10 6.45 -21.94 -16.62
N LYS A 11 5.82 -21.01 -15.91
CA LYS A 11 4.56 -21.26 -15.20
C LYS A 11 3.41 -21.55 -16.16
N ILE A 12 3.26 -20.77 -17.23
CA ILE A 12 2.22 -20.97 -18.25
C ILE A 12 2.36 -22.37 -18.88
N ALA A 13 3.58 -22.77 -19.24
CA ALA A 13 3.86 -24.09 -19.77
C ALA A 13 3.46 -25.19 -18.77
N ALA A 14 3.83 -25.04 -17.49
CA ALA A 14 3.45 -25.99 -16.44
C ALA A 14 1.92 -26.11 -16.26
N MET A 15 1.19 -24.99 -16.27
CA MET A 15 -0.28 -25.00 -16.18
C MET A 15 -0.91 -25.69 -17.38
N ASN A 16 -0.46 -25.39 -18.60
CA ASN A 16 -0.95 -26.01 -19.83
C ASN A 16 -0.70 -27.52 -19.87
N LEU A 17 0.48 -27.98 -19.43
CA LEU A 17 0.82 -29.40 -19.36
C LEU A 17 -0.12 -30.14 -18.38
N TYR A 18 -0.41 -29.53 -17.24
CA TYR A 18 -1.29 -30.08 -16.22
C TYR A 18 -2.75 -30.11 -16.66
N GLU A 19 -3.31 -29.01 -17.17
CA GLU A 19 -4.73 -28.94 -17.58
C GLU A 19 -5.06 -29.88 -18.74
N ARG A 20 -4.10 -30.09 -19.65
CA ARG A 20 -4.25 -31.02 -20.77
C ARG A 20 -3.94 -32.47 -20.41
N ASN A 21 -3.61 -32.76 -19.14
CA ASN A 21 -3.21 -34.07 -18.65
C ASN A 21 -2.08 -34.71 -19.48
N LEU A 22 -1.13 -33.91 -19.97
CA LEU A 22 -0.04 -34.38 -20.83
C LEU A 22 1.10 -35.04 -20.04
N LEU A 23 1.28 -34.65 -18.78
CA LEU A 23 2.29 -35.18 -17.87
C LEU A 23 1.72 -35.29 -16.46
N SER A 24 2.27 -36.21 -15.66
CA SER A 24 1.94 -36.27 -14.23
C SER A 24 2.51 -35.07 -13.48
N LEU A 25 1.95 -34.76 -12.30
CA LEU A 25 2.45 -33.66 -11.47
C LEU A 25 3.95 -33.80 -11.16
N GLU A 26 4.40 -35.00 -10.78
CA GLU A 26 5.82 -35.27 -10.48
C GLU A 26 6.73 -34.96 -11.67
N GLN A 27 6.34 -35.38 -12.89
CA GLN A 27 7.10 -35.11 -14.11
C GLN A 27 7.16 -33.60 -14.43
N ILE A 28 6.07 -32.87 -14.19
CA ILE A 28 6.03 -31.43 -14.38
C ILE A 28 6.96 -30.73 -13.38
N LEU A 29 6.90 -31.11 -12.10
CA LEU A 29 7.73 -30.51 -11.06
C LEU A 29 9.22 -30.73 -11.32
N ASP A 30 9.61 -31.94 -11.74
CA ASP A 30 10.99 -32.28 -12.06
C ASP A 30 11.51 -31.52 -13.31
N CYS A 31 10.71 -31.49 -14.39
CA CYS A 31 11.08 -30.83 -15.64
C CYS A 31 11.21 -29.31 -15.50
N VAL A 32 10.27 -28.70 -14.78
CA VAL A 32 10.14 -27.23 -14.66
C VAL A 32 10.95 -26.70 -13.46
N GLY A 33 11.36 -27.57 -12.54
CA GLY A 33 12.11 -27.22 -11.33
C GLY A 33 11.25 -26.52 -10.27
N PHE A 34 9.96 -26.88 -10.18
CA PHE A 34 9.04 -26.30 -9.22
C PHE A 34 9.10 -27.02 -7.88
N LEU A 35 8.92 -26.25 -6.81
CA LEU A 35 8.41 -26.82 -5.57
C LEU A 35 6.90 -27.01 -5.71
N GLU A 36 6.39 -28.11 -5.17
CA GLU A 36 4.97 -28.45 -5.19
C GLU A 36 4.08 -27.30 -4.66
N SER A 37 4.52 -26.61 -3.59
CA SER A 37 3.82 -25.45 -3.04
C SER A 37 3.72 -24.26 -4.01
N THR A 38 4.73 -24.07 -4.87
CA THR A 38 4.71 -23.03 -5.91
C THR A 38 3.76 -23.39 -7.04
N PHE A 39 3.71 -24.68 -7.38
CA PHE A 39 2.75 -25.20 -8.36
C PHE A 39 1.31 -24.94 -7.90
N TRP A 40 0.95 -25.37 -6.69
CA TRP A 40 -0.43 -25.20 -6.19
C TRP A 40 -0.86 -23.73 -6.09
N ARG A 41 0.02 -22.84 -5.63
CA ARG A 41 -0.25 -21.38 -5.60
C ARG A 41 -0.47 -20.81 -7.01
N THR A 42 0.34 -21.26 -7.97
CA THR A 42 0.22 -20.82 -9.37
C THR A 42 -1.06 -21.36 -10.00
N LEU A 43 -1.41 -22.62 -9.73
CA LEU A 43 -2.64 -23.24 -10.22
C LEU A 43 -3.89 -22.58 -9.64
N GLN A 44 -3.87 -22.25 -8.35
CA GLN A 44 -4.97 -21.50 -7.74
C GLN A 44 -5.18 -20.16 -8.45
N LEU A 45 -4.10 -19.38 -8.63
CA LEU A 45 -4.16 -18.10 -9.31
C LEU A 45 -4.63 -18.23 -10.77
N TRP A 46 -4.14 -19.24 -11.48
CA TRP A 46 -4.52 -19.55 -12.85
C TRP A 46 -6.03 -19.85 -12.96
N ARG A 47 -6.57 -20.67 -12.05
CA ARG A 47 -8.00 -20.99 -12.02
C ARG A 47 -8.88 -19.79 -11.66
N GLU A 48 -8.39 -18.91 -10.79
CA GLU A 48 -9.13 -17.73 -10.34
C GLU A 48 -9.10 -16.57 -11.35
N THR A 49 -8.00 -16.41 -12.09
CA THR A 49 -7.72 -15.20 -12.88
C THR A 49 -7.41 -15.45 -14.36
N GLY A 50 -7.08 -16.68 -14.75
CA GLY A 50 -6.54 -17.02 -16.07
C GLY A 50 -5.08 -16.60 -16.27
N ASP A 51 -4.40 -16.16 -15.20
CA ASP A 51 -3.01 -15.69 -15.23
C ASP A 51 -2.17 -16.40 -14.15
N VAL A 52 -0.85 -16.48 -14.38
CA VAL A 52 0.15 -17.00 -13.44
C VAL A 52 0.87 -15.90 -12.66
N VAL A 53 0.55 -14.63 -12.97
CA VAL A 53 1.08 -13.43 -12.30
C VAL A 53 -0.03 -12.73 -11.54
N ASN A 54 0.25 -12.45 -10.26
CA ASN A 54 -0.67 -11.67 -9.45
C ASN A 54 -0.55 -10.19 -9.81
N HIS A 55 -1.65 -9.62 -10.31
CA HIS A 55 -1.76 -8.20 -10.62
C HIS A 55 -2.33 -7.49 -9.40
N PRO A 56 -1.55 -6.65 -8.68
CA PRO A 56 -2.07 -5.92 -7.54
C PRO A 56 -3.25 -5.07 -7.98
N LYS A 57 -4.44 -5.33 -7.43
CA LYS A 57 -5.65 -4.55 -7.68
C LYS A 57 -5.59 -3.26 -6.87
N GLY A 58 -4.79 -2.30 -7.34
CA GLY A 58 -4.66 -0.96 -6.76
C GLY A 58 -3.29 -0.64 -6.16
N SER A 59 -3.15 0.61 -5.72
CA SER A 59 -1.94 1.09 -5.07
C SER A 59 -1.74 0.35 -3.74
N PRO A 60 -0.59 -0.29 -3.52
CA PRO A 60 -0.31 -0.97 -2.25
C PRO A 60 -0.36 0.04 -1.09
N GLY A 61 -1.20 -0.22 -0.09
CA GLY A 61 -1.31 0.60 1.10
C GLY A 61 -2.66 0.52 1.80
N CYS A 62 -2.71 1.02 3.03
CA CYS A 62 -3.97 1.30 3.72
C CYS A 62 -4.52 2.65 3.23
N PRO A 63 -5.83 2.76 2.91
CA PRO A 63 -6.46 4.04 2.64
C PRO A 63 -6.13 5.05 3.75
N ARG A 64 -5.75 6.27 3.35
CA ARG A 64 -5.45 7.34 4.32
C ARG A 64 -6.74 7.88 4.91
N THR A 65 -6.69 8.25 6.19
CA THR A 65 -7.86 8.79 6.92
C THR A 65 -8.24 10.19 6.43
N LEU A 66 -7.28 11.00 6.00
CA LEU A 66 -7.52 12.33 5.43
C LEU A 66 -7.52 12.26 3.91
N HIS A 67 -8.51 12.90 3.28
CA HIS A 67 -8.54 13.05 1.83
C HIS A 67 -7.45 14.04 1.40
N PHE A 68 -7.04 13.96 0.13
CA PHE A 68 -6.05 14.85 -0.44
C PHE A 68 -6.42 16.34 -0.28
N ASP A 69 -7.70 16.66 -0.42
CA ASP A 69 -8.20 18.03 -0.27
C ASP A 69 -8.08 18.55 1.16
N ASP A 70 -8.33 17.69 2.16
CA ASP A 70 -8.20 18.05 3.58
C ASP A 70 -6.73 18.33 3.93
N VAL A 71 -5.82 17.52 3.39
CA VAL A 71 -4.37 17.72 3.55
C VAL A 71 -3.93 19.02 2.89
N ASN A 72 -4.42 19.34 1.69
CA ASN A 72 -4.12 20.60 1.03
C ASN A 72 -4.71 21.81 1.76
N TYR A 73 -5.91 21.68 2.32
CA TYR A 73 -6.53 22.69 3.16
C TYR A 73 -5.64 23.00 4.37
N LEU A 74 -5.18 21.97 5.08
CA LEU A 74 -4.25 22.13 6.20
C LEU A 74 -2.94 22.80 5.79
N ILE A 75 -2.35 22.40 4.66
CA ILE A 75 -1.11 22.99 4.16
C ILE A 75 -1.28 24.49 3.86
N ARG A 76 -2.40 24.87 3.22
CA ARG A 76 -2.73 26.27 2.96
C ARG A 76 -2.86 27.05 4.26
N LEU A 77 -3.58 26.52 5.25
CA LEU A 77 -3.70 27.15 6.57
C LEU A 77 -2.34 27.37 7.26
N ILE A 78 -1.49 26.34 7.26
CA ILE A 78 -0.14 26.40 7.87
C ILE A 78 0.78 27.39 7.13
N ASN A 79 0.53 27.63 5.83
CA ASN A 79 1.30 28.59 5.05
C ASN A 79 0.82 30.04 5.26
N HIS A 80 -0.49 30.27 5.36
CA HIS A 80 -1.05 31.59 5.64
C HIS A 80 -0.85 32.02 7.10
N HIS A 81 -0.91 31.06 8.03
CA HIS A 81 -0.83 31.31 9.46
C HIS A 81 0.12 30.32 10.14
N PRO A 82 1.44 30.51 10.01
CA PRO A 82 2.44 29.57 10.54
C PRO A 82 2.51 29.54 12.08
N THR A 83 1.83 30.46 12.75
CA THR A 83 1.70 30.56 14.22
C THR A 83 0.43 29.90 14.74
N TRP A 84 -0.41 29.32 13.87
CA TRP A 84 -1.59 28.60 14.34
C TRP A 84 -1.20 27.27 14.96
N PHE A 85 -1.64 27.09 16.20
CA PHE A 85 -1.49 25.87 16.97
C PHE A 85 -2.27 24.70 16.33
N LEU A 86 -1.78 23.47 16.49
CA LEU A 86 -2.39 22.29 15.86
C LEU A 86 -3.79 21.97 16.40
N ASN A 87 -4.13 22.36 17.63
CA ASN A 87 -5.48 22.25 18.17
C ASN A 87 -6.50 23.08 17.37
N LYS A 88 -6.09 24.24 16.83
CA LYS A 88 -6.93 25.05 15.96
C LYS A 88 -7.12 24.36 14.61
N LEU A 89 -6.10 23.68 14.09
CA LEU A 89 -6.23 22.87 12.88
C LEU A 89 -7.18 21.68 13.10
N LEU A 90 -7.12 21.04 14.27
CA LEU A 90 -8.06 19.99 14.67
C LEU A 90 -9.49 20.51 14.73
N SER A 91 -9.73 21.63 15.43
CA SER A 91 -11.06 22.22 15.50
C SER A 91 -11.58 22.66 14.12
N LEU A 92 -10.68 23.11 13.23
CA LEU A 92 -11.05 23.50 11.87
C LEU A 92 -11.36 22.30 10.97
N LEU A 93 -10.70 21.16 11.14
CA LEU A 93 -11.06 19.93 10.43
C LEU A 93 -12.38 19.36 10.94
N GLU A 94 -12.61 19.39 12.25
CA GLU A 94 -13.85 18.95 12.85
C GLU A 94 -15.02 19.85 12.42
N SER A 95 -14.82 21.17 12.40
CA SER A 95 -15.89 22.13 12.10
C SER A 95 -16.17 22.32 10.61
N ASN A 96 -15.13 22.30 9.75
CA ASN A 96 -15.29 22.61 8.31
C ASN A 96 -15.31 21.36 7.42
N HIS A 97 -14.67 20.26 7.86
CA HIS A 97 -14.57 19.03 7.08
C HIS A 97 -15.25 17.84 7.76
N PHE A 98 -15.84 18.03 8.97
CA PHE A 98 -16.50 16.98 9.76
C PHE A 98 -15.62 15.75 10.04
N ILE A 99 -14.30 15.95 10.11
CA ILE A 99 -13.32 14.89 10.34
C ILE A 99 -12.73 15.03 11.73
N ALA A 100 -13.19 14.18 12.66
CA ALA A 100 -12.55 14.00 13.96
C ALA A 100 -11.30 13.12 13.79
N THR A 101 -10.12 13.73 13.84
CA THR A 101 -8.84 13.02 13.74
C THR A 101 -7.96 13.31 14.95
N HIS A 102 -7.07 12.37 15.27
CA HIS A 102 -6.08 12.58 16.33
C HIS A 102 -4.87 13.36 15.80
N PHE A 103 -4.17 14.07 16.69
CA PHE A 103 -2.94 14.82 16.40
C PHE A 103 -1.93 13.99 15.58
N THR A 104 -1.75 12.72 15.93
CA THR A 104 -0.78 11.82 15.28
C THR A 104 -1.13 11.56 13.82
N THR A 105 -2.42 11.52 13.47
CA THR A 105 -2.91 11.36 12.11
C THR A 105 -2.56 12.59 11.27
N ILE A 106 -2.88 13.80 11.76
CA ILE A 106 -2.55 15.05 11.07
C ILE A 106 -1.03 15.20 10.93
N HIS A 107 -0.27 14.95 12.00
CA HIS A 107 1.18 15.06 11.98
C HIS A 107 1.78 14.13 10.92
N ARG A 108 1.33 12.86 10.85
CA ARG A 108 1.79 11.91 9.83
C ARG A 108 1.45 12.38 8.43
N GLU A 109 0.22 12.83 8.20
CA GLU A 109 -0.23 13.27 6.87
C GLU A 109 0.52 14.53 6.39
N LEU A 110 0.79 15.48 7.29
CA LEU A 110 1.60 16.67 6.96
C LEU A 110 3.05 16.32 6.66
N VAL A 111 3.64 15.35 7.37
CA VAL A 111 5.00 14.84 7.06
C VAL A 111 5.00 14.13 5.71
N CYS A 112 4.01 13.28 5.44
CA CYS A 112 3.85 12.62 4.14
C CYS A 112 3.64 13.62 2.99
N ALA A 113 3.04 14.77 3.26
CA ALA A 113 2.88 15.86 2.31
C ALA A 113 4.10 16.80 2.21
N GLY A 114 5.20 16.50 2.90
CA GLY A 114 6.47 17.21 2.77
C GLY A 114 6.65 18.40 3.72
N ILE A 115 5.78 18.57 4.73
CA ILE A 115 6.00 19.59 5.75
C ILE A 115 7.17 19.18 6.66
N SER A 116 8.13 20.09 6.82
CA SER A 116 9.31 19.84 7.66
C SER A 116 8.93 19.57 9.11
N LEU A 117 9.53 18.53 9.69
CA LEU A 117 9.42 18.19 11.11
C LEU A 117 9.84 19.36 12.03
N LYS A 118 10.74 20.25 11.59
CA LYS A 118 11.12 21.44 12.37
C LYS A 118 9.93 22.40 12.51
N LYS A 119 9.18 22.61 11.43
CA LYS A 119 7.98 23.47 11.40
C LYS A 119 6.90 22.87 12.30
N LEU A 120 6.66 21.56 12.19
CA LEU A 120 5.68 20.85 13.02
C LEU A 120 6.06 20.82 14.51
N ARG A 121 7.33 20.58 14.84
CA ARG A 121 7.83 20.61 16.23
C ARG A 121 7.72 21.99 16.87
N LYS A 122 7.92 23.06 16.09
CA LYS A 122 7.71 24.43 16.58
C LYS A 122 6.25 24.63 16.97
N ILE A 123 5.32 24.23 16.09
CA ILE A 123 3.87 24.30 16.32
C ILE A 123 3.44 23.42 17.51
N ALA A 124 4.06 22.25 17.69
CA ALA A 124 3.73 21.32 18.77
C ALA A 124 4.29 21.74 20.15
N LYS A 125 5.49 22.32 20.22
CA LYS A 125 6.07 22.83 21.49
C LYS A 125 5.25 23.95 22.13
N GLU A 126 4.54 24.67 21.29
CA GLU A 126 3.61 25.73 21.64
C GLU A 126 2.33 25.18 22.32
N TRP A 127 2.08 23.86 22.26
CA TRP A 127 0.91 23.17 22.83
C TRP A 127 1.09 22.69 24.27
N ASP A 128 2.33 22.43 24.68
CA ASP A 128 2.68 21.86 25.99
C ASP A 128 2.88 22.95 27.08
N LYS A 129 2.30 24.13 26.84
CA LYS A 129 2.48 25.35 27.62
C LYS A 129 1.13 26.00 27.90
#